data_AF-A0A183EFZ2-F1
#
_entry.id   AF-A0A183EFZ2-F1
#
_cell.length_a   1.000
_cell.length_b   1.000
_cell.length_c   1.000
_cell.angle_alpha   90.00
_cell.angle_beta   90.00
_cell.angle_gamma   90.00
#
_symmetry.space_group_name_H-M   'P 1'
#
loop_
_entity.id
_entity.type
_entity.pdbx_description
1 polymer ?
#
loop_
_entity_poly.entity_id
_entity_poly.type
_entity_poly.pdbx_seq_one_letter_code
_entity_poly.pdbx_strand_id
1 'polypeptide(L)'
;MAVKLIFEVFLSVLLSLKTVIVVAIDYEDNDLAKVCRPLDRQLDLLFILDGSGSVSGSTFATQMAMLNKIVDMIEIGPKNTQIAVMQYSSYTRVEFGFTAN
;
A
#
# COMPACT_ATOMS: atom_id res chain seq x y z
N MET A 1 -29.98 7.98 41.87
CA MET A 1 -30.16 8.09 40.40
C MET A 1 -29.13 9.04 39.76
N ALA A 2 -28.90 10.23 40.32
CA ALA A 2 -27.97 11.23 39.77
C ALA A 2 -26.49 10.77 39.63
N VAL A 3 -25.94 10.01 40.59
CA VAL A 3 -24.52 9.56 40.56
C VAL A 3 -24.23 8.63 39.37
N LYS A 4 -25.20 7.78 38.99
CA LYS A 4 -25.09 6.90 37.82
C LYS A 4 -25.10 7.69 36.51
N LEU A 5 -25.92 8.73 36.44
CA LEU A 5 -25.98 9.62 35.28
C LEU A 5 -24.66 10.38 35.07
N ILE A 6 -24.04 10.84 36.16
CA ILE A 6 -22.73 11.54 36.12
C ILE A 6 -21.63 10.59 35.64
N PHE A 7 -21.64 9.34 36.09
CA PHE A 7 -20.64 8.34 35.66
C PHE A 7 -20.75 8.00 34.18
N GLU A 8 -21.97 7.77 33.67
CA GLU A 8 -22.22 7.48 32.25
C GLU A 8 -21.83 8.67 31.35
N VAL A 9 -22.16 9.90 31.77
CA VAL A 9 -21.76 11.12 31.05
C VAL A 9 -20.24 11.27 31.06
N PHE A 10 -19.58 11.05 32.19
CA PHE A 10 -18.12 11.13 32.27
C PHE A 10 -17.42 10.08 31.40
N LEU A 11 -17.94 8.84 31.39
CA LEU A 11 -17.40 7.74 30.59
C LEU A 11 -17.56 8.01 29.07
N SER A 12 -18.72 8.53 28.65
CA SER A 12 -18.96 8.88 27.24
C SER A 12 -18.10 10.06 26.75
N VAL A 13 -17.85 11.05 27.61
CA VAL A 13 -16.94 12.18 27.31
C VAL A 13 -15.50 11.69 27.18
N LEU A 14 -15.03 10.82 28.08
CA LEU A 14 -13.69 10.22 27.99
C LEU A 14 -13.49 9.37 26.73
N LEU A 15 -14.50 8.60 26.33
CA LEU A 15 -14.46 7.79 25.10
C LEU A 15 -14.41 8.69 23.85
N SER A 16 -15.23 9.74 23.81
CA SER A 16 -15.25 10.69 22.68
C SER A 16 -13.95 11.47 22.55
N LEU A 17 -13.32 11.87 23.67
CA LEU A 17 -12.00 12.51 23.64
C LEU A 17 -10.91 11.60 23.06
N LYS A 18 -10.93 10.30 23.39
CA LYS A 18 -9.97 9.35 22.81
C LYS A 18 -10.16 9.21 21.30
N THR A 19 -11.39 9.17 20.81
CA THR A 19 -11.68 9.13 19.37
C THR A 19 -11.22 10.41 18.68
N VAL A 20 -11.46 11.58 19.29
CA VAL A 20 -10.97 12.86 18.77
C VAL A 20 -9.44 12.89 18.75
N ILE A 21 -8.75 12.41 19.79
CA ILE A 21 -7.28 12.39 19.83
C ILE A 21 -6.68 11.39 18.82
N VAL A 22 -7.31 10.23 18.62
CA VAL A 22 -6.85 9.23 17.63
C VAL A 22 -7.04 9.72 16.19
N VAL A 23 -8.05 10.58 15.94
CA VAL A 23 -8.31 11.16 14.60
C VAL A 23 -7.59 12.50 14.39
N ALA A 24 -7.38 13.32 15.43
CA ALA A 24 -6.77 14.64 15.34
C ALA A 24 -5.23 14.65 15.29
N ILE A 25 -4.58 13.48 15.24
CA ILE A 25 -3.23 13.38 14.67
C ILE A 25 -3.38 13.28 13.15
N ASP A 26 -4.07 14.27 12.57
CA ASP A 26 -3.93 14.56 11.15
C ASP A 26 -2.50 15.07 10.97
N TYR A 27 -1.62 14.16 10.56
CA TYR A 27 -0.85 14.17 9.31
C TYR A 27 -0.68 15.51 8.54
N GLU A 28 -0.61 16.66 9.19
CA GLU A 28 -0.36 17.95 8.56
C GLU A 28 0.83 18.63 9.24
N ASP A 29 2.06 18.15 8.95
CA ASP A 29 3.25 19.02 8.79
C ASP A 29 4.55 18.31 8.39
N ASN A 30 4.54 17.07 7.92
CA ASN A 30 5.73 16.56 7.23
C ASN A 30 5.61 16.87 5.72
N ASP A 31 6.38 17.85 5.27
CA ASP A 31 6.49 18.16 3.83
C ASP A 31 6.82 16.90 3.00
N LEU A 32 7.49 15.91 3.61
CA LEU A 32 7.79 14.62 2.99
C LEU A 32 6.56 13.72 2.76
N ALA A 33 5.52 13.73 3.61
CA ALA A 33 4.32 12.93 3.32
C ALA A 33 3.20 13.69 2.60
N LYS A 34 3.32 15.01 2.44
CA LYS A 34 2.59 15.73 1.38
C LYS A 34 3.05 15.31 -0.01
N VAL A 35 4.35 15.02 -0.18
CA VAL A 35 4.93 14.50 -1.43
C VAL A 35 4.63 13.00 -1.58
N CYS A 36 4.75 12.23 -0.51
CA CYS A 36 4.37 10.82 -0.46
C CYS A 36 2.99 10.66 0.20
N ARG A 37 1.90 11.01 -0.51
CA ARG A 37 0.59 10.54 -0.06
C ARG A 37 0.63 9.00 -0.04
N PRO A 38 0.13 8.33 1.02
CA PRO A 38 -0.16 6.91 0.93
C PRO A 38 -0.98 6.70 -0.36
N LEU A 39 -0.68 5.67 -1.14
CA LEU A 39 -1.41 5.34 -2.36
C LEU A 39 -2.87 4.97 -2.01
N ASP A 40 -3.66 5.99 -1.72
CA ASP A 40 -5.09 5.96 -1.40
C ASP A 40 -5.94 5.86 -2.67
N ARG A 41 -5.31 5.47 -3.79
CA ARG A 41 -5.88 5.43 -5.14
C ARG A 41 -5.62 4.06 -5.74
N GLN A 42 -6.63 3.56 -6.45
CA GLN A 42 -6.51 2.36 -7.28
C GLN A 42 -5.44 2.62 -8.35
N LEU A 43 -4.37 1.83 -8.32
CA LEU A 43 -3.23 1.97 -9.21
C LEU A 43 -2.92 0.63 -9.87
N ASP A 44 -2.73 0.63 -11.18
CA ASP A 44 -2.31 -0.57 -11.91
C ASP A 44 -0.82 -0.45 -12.22
N LEU A 45 -0.01 -1.34 -11.62
CA LEU A 45 1.44 -1.40 -11.81
C LEU A 45 1.82 -2.60 -12.68
N LEU A 46 2.42 -2.33 -13.85
CA LEU A 46 3.00 -3.36 -14.71
C LEU A 46 4.52 -3.36 -14.58
N PHE A 47 5.09 -4.44 -14.05
CA PHE A 47 6.53 -4.68 -14.06
C PHE A 47 6.94 -5.37 -15.36
N ILE A 48 7.91 -4.79 -16.06
CA ILE A 48 8.49 -5.37 -17.28
C ILE A 48 9.93 -5.77 -16.97
N LEU A 49 10.20 -7.08 -17.03
CA LEU A 49 11.45 -7.69 -16.62
C LEU A 49 12.24 -8.16 -17.83
N ASP A 50 13.52 -7.79 -17.91
CA ASP A 50 14.42 -8.31 -18.93
C ASP A 50 14.85 -9.73 -18.53
N GLY A 51 14.42 -10.71 -19.32
CA GLY A 51 14.83 -12.11 -19.19
C GLY A 51 15.56 -12.61 -20.43
N SER A 52 16.30 -11.73 -21.10
CA SER A 52 17.20 -12.08 -22.19
C SER A 52 18.38 -12.93 -21.71
N GLY A 53 18.99 -13.68 -22.63
CA GLY A 53 20.16 -14.51 -22.33
C GLY A 53 21.41 -13.72 -21.90
N SER A 54 21.43 -12.39 -22.13
CA SER A 54 22.47 -11.49 -21.64
C SER A 54 22.32 -11.14 -20.16
N VAL A 55 21.13 -11.30 -19.58
CA VAL A 55 20.89 -11.05 -18.16
C VAL A 55 21.38 -12.27 -17.37
N SER A 56 22.39 -12.04 -16.54
CA SER A 56 22.90 -13.08 -15.65
C SER A 56 21.86 -13.48 -14.61
N GLY A 57 21.95 -14.71 -14.08
CA GLY A 57 21.04 -15.18 -13.03
C GLY A 57 21.05 -14.32 -11.77
N SER A 58 22.19 -13.72 -11.40
CA SER A 58 22.28 -12.80 -10.25
C SER A 58 21.61 -11.46 -10.53
N THR A 59 21.72 -10.95 -11.77
CA THR A 59 21.00 -9.74 -12.20
C THR A 59 19.50 -9.98 -12.18
N PHE A 60 19.03 -11.11 -12.70
CA PHE A 60 17.62 -11.49 -12.64
C PHE A 60 17.13 -11.63 -11.19
N ALA A 61 17.92 -12.27 -10.31
CA ALA A 61 17.61 -12.35 -8.88
C ALA A 61 17.52 -10.96 -8.22
N THR A 62 18.33 -10.00 -8.67
CA THR A 62 18.27 -8.61 -8.19
C THR A 62 16.99 -7.91 -8.64
N GLN A 63 16.56 -8.11 -9.89
CA GLN A 63 15.27 -7.62 -10.38
C GLN A 63 14.12 -8.18 -9.53
N MET A 64 14.15 -9.49 -9.23
CA MET A 64 13.13 -10.14 -8.39
C MET A 64 13.13 -9.59 -6.96
N ALA A 65 14.30 -9.39 -6.37
CA ALA A 65 14.43 -8.81 -5.03
C ALA A 65 13.88 -7.37 -4.97
N MET A 66 14.08 -6.57 -6.03
CA MET A 66 13.50 -5.23 -6.12
C MET A 66 11.98 -5.28 -6.23
N LEU A 67 11.43 -6.18 -7.06
CA LEU A 67 9.99 -6.37 -7.18
C LEU A 67 9.36 -6.77 -5.85
N ASN A 68 9.95 -7.72 -5.13
CA ASN A 68 9.48 -8.14 -3.81
C ASN A 68 9.44 -6.97 -2.82
N LYS A 69 10.50 -6.14 -2.78
CA LYS A 69 10.51 -4.95 -1.92
C LYS A 69 9.39 -3.97 -2.24
N ILE A 70 9.04 -3.80 -3.52
CA ILE A 70 7.96 -2.90 -3.93
C ILE A 70 6.61 -3.48 -3.54
N VAL A 71 6.40 -4.78 -3.77
CA VAL A 71 5.20 -5.52 -3.35
C VAL A 71 4.98 -5.39 -1.84
N ASP A 72 6.03 -5.48 -1.02
CA ASP A 72 5.95 -5.36 0.43
C ASP A 72 5.58 -3.94 0.91
N MET A 73 5.78 -2.91 0.08
CA MET A 73 5.51 -1.51 0.43
C MET A 73 4.11 -1.03 0.04
N ILE A 74 3.35 -1.82 -0.73
CA ILE A 74 2.09 -1.38 -1.34
C ILE A 74 0.93 -2.29 -0.91
N GLU A 75 -0.23 -1.70 -0.65
CA GLU A 75 -1.45 -2.45 -0.39
C GLU A 75 -2.05 -2.99 -1.70
N ILE A 76 -1.90 -4.30 -1.92
CA ILE A 76 -2.40 -4.99 -3.11
C ILE A 76 -3.81 -5.52 -2.87
N GLY A 77 -4.72 -5.24 -3.81
CA GLY A 77 -6.07 -5.76 -3.76
C GLY A 77 -6.95 -5.26 -4.90
N PRO A 78 -8.11 -5.89 -5.13
CA PRO A 78 -9.00 -5.57 -6.25
C PRO A 78 -9.56 -4.13 -6.19
N LYS A 79 -9.62 -3.52 -5.00
CA LYS A 79 -10.02 -2.11 -4.80
C LYS A 79 -8.85 -1.16 -4.54
N ASN A 80 -7.63 -1.68 -4.50
CA ASN A 80 -6.40 -0.98 -4.17
C ASN A 80 -5.41 -1.08 -5.36
N THR A 81 -4.12 -1.21 -5.10
CA THR A 81 -3.16 -1.41 -6.19
C THR A 81 -3.29 -2.81 -6.76
N GLN A 82 -3.31 -2.93 -8.09
CA GLN A 82 -3.14 -4.19 -8.80
C GLN A 82 -1.75 -4.26 -9.41
N ILE A 83 -1.20 -5.47 -9.47
CA ILE A 83 0.12 -5.72 -10.02
C ILE A 83 0.02 -6.73 -11.16
N ALA A 84 0.69 -6.43 -12.26
CA ALA A 84 0.97 -7.35 -13.35
C ALA A 84 2.48 -7.43 -13.57
N VAL A 85 2.92 -8.57 -14.11
CA VAL A 85 4.32 -8.85 -14.42
C VAL A 85 4.41 -9.43 -15.83
N MET A 86 5.28 -8.83 -16.63
CA MET A 86 5.65 -9.28 -17.96
C MET A 86 7.16 -9.47 -18.03
N GLN A 87 7.60 -10.55 -18.64
CA GLN A 87 8.99 -10.76 -19.01
C GLN A 87 9.14 -10.50 -20.52
N TYR A 88 10.24 -9.88 -20.92
CA TYR A 88 10.61 -9.73 -22.33
C TYR A 88 12.00 -10.34 -22.60
N SER A 89 12.14 -10.91 -23.80
CA SER A 89 13.43 -11.24 -24.42
C SER A 89 13.27 -11.23 -25.95
N SER A 90 13.46 -12.37 -26.61
CA SER A 90 13.07 -12.57 -28.02
C SER A 90 11.56 -12.49 -28.23
N TYR A 91 10.78 -12.83 -27.21
CA TYR A 91 9.32 -12.71 -27.18
C TYR A 91 8.88 -12.16 -25.83
N THR A 92 7.69 -11.57 -25.78
CA THR A 92 7.06 -11.14 -24.53
C THR A 92 6.25 -12.27 -23.93
N ARG A 93 6.28 -12.38 -22.61
CA ARG A 93 5.50 -13.35 -21.84
C ARG A 93 4.86 -12.64 -20.65
N VAL A 94 3.54 -12.75 -20.54
CA VAL A 94 2.84 -12.33 -19.32
C VAL A 94 3.02 -13.43 -18.30
N GLU A 95 3.65 -13.12 -17.18
CA GLU A 95 3.81 -14.04 -16.04
C GLU A 95 2.57 -13.98 -15.15
N PHE A 96 2.09 -12.76 -14.87
CA PHE A 96 0.88 -12.52 -14.09
C PHE A 96 0.17 -11.27 -14.64
N GLY A 97 -1.11 -11.38 -15.01
CA GLY A 97 -1.91 -10.25 -15.52
C GLY A 97 -2.70 -9.54 -14.41
N PHE A 98 -3.28 -8.40 -14.74
CA PHE A 98 -4.25 -7.75 -13.84
C PHE A 98 -5.49 -8.63 -13.69
N THR A 99 -6.14 -8.56 -12.51
CA THR A 99 -7.42 -9.24 -12.32
C THR A 99 -8.49 -8.40 -13.02
N ALA A 100 -9.29 -9.02 -13.89
CA ALA A 100 -10.42 -8.33 -14.51
C ALA A 100 -11.46 -8.00 -13.42
N ASN A 101 -11.85 -6.73 -13.33
CA ASN A 101 -12.93 -6.26 -12.46
C ASN A 101 -14.30 -6.76 -12.93
#